data_AF-A0A956PF05-F1
#
_entry.id   AF-A0A956PF05-F1
#
_cell.length_a   1.000
_cell.length_b   1.000
_cell.length_c   1.000
_cell.angle_alpha   90.00
_cell.angle_beta   90.00
_cell.angle_gamma   90.00
#
_symmetry.space_group_name_H-M   'P 1'
#
loop_
_entity.id
_entity.type
_entity.pdbx_description
1 polymer ?
#
loop_
_entity_poly.entity_id
_entity_poly.type
_entity_poly.pdbx_seq_one_letter_code
_entity_poly.pdbx_strand_id
1 'polypeptide(L)'
;MKREPSNPPKVSLFGVSRIALFLGRACALKDSPVLGIYDPDSQSSLRAALYLGVSARATTESFLKDEPSIVLSSLENVASLPPEPLIICLSEAPGNSERPNLCWAVCDRSEDAMPEQISSESPPLAFRLHGNPEAVRRARSFFEQLPGDIQVSED
;
A
#
# COMPACT_ATOMS: atom_id res chain seq x y z
N MET A 1 -16.65 -24.07 -15.53
CA MET A 1 -15.24 -23.64 -15.41
C MET A 1 -14.95 -23.40 -13.94
N LYS A 2 -14.07 -24.19 -13.31
CA LYS A 2 -13.57 -23.89 -11.98
C LYS A 2 -12.56 -22.75 -12.14
N ARG A 3 -12.85 -21.55 -11.63
CA ARG A 3 -11.85 -20.49 -11.51
C ARG A 3 -10.75 -21.06 -10.61
N GLU A 4 -9.52 -21.14 -11.11
CA GLU A 4 -8.37 -21.37 -10.25
C GLU A 4 -8.35 -20.27 -9.18
N PRO A 5 -8.01 -20.58 -7.91
CA PRO A 5 -7.86 -19.55 -6.91
C PRO A 5 -6.77 -18.60 -7.40
N SER A 6 -7.13 -17.35 -7.65
CA SER A 6 -6.16 -16.31 -7.98
C SER A 6 -5.15 -16.23 -6.83
N ASN A 7 -3.85 -16.36 -7.15
CA ASN A 7 -2.80 -16.19 -6.15
C ASN A 7 -3.01 -14.88 -5.39
N PRO A 8 -2.82 -14.87 -4.05
CA PRO A 8 -3.00 -13.66 -3.27
C PRO A 8 -2.04 -12.56 -3.77
N PRO A 9 -2.46 -11.29 -3.74
CA PRO A 9 -1.61 -10.20 -4.19
C PRO A 9 -0.35 -10.14 -3.34
N LYS A 10 0.80 -10.05 -4.01
CA LYS A 10 2.08 -9.72 -3.39
C LYS A 10 2.15 -8.21 -3.19
N VAL A 11 2.27 -7.78 -1.96
CA VAL A 11 2.21 -6.36 -1.58
C VAL A 11 3.57 -5.88 -1.09
N SER A 12 3.99 -4.68 -1.46
CA SER A 12 5.16 -4.02 -0.87
C SER A 12 4.83 -2.59 -0.46
N LEU A 13 5.53 -2.08 0.56
CA LEU A 13 5.34 -0.72 1.06
C LEU A 13 6.47 0.21 0.58
N PHE A 14 6.11 1.29 -0.09
CA PHE A 14 7.05 2.31 -0.58
C PHE A 14 6.83 3.62 0.20
N GLY A 15 7.65 3.83 1.21
CA GLY A 15 7.47 4.83 2.26
C GLY A 15 6.76 4.26 3.48
N VAL A 16 6.98 4.91 4.62
CA VAL A 16 6.36 4.58 5.91
C VAL A 16 5.41 5.69 6.34
N SER A 17 4.13 5.32 6.48
CA SER A 17 3.11 6.11 7.18
C SER A 17 2.26 5.20 8.05
N ARG A 18 1.53 5.76 9.03
CA ARG A 18 0.64 4.99 9.90
C ARG A 18 -0.39 4.20 9.08
N ILE A 19 -0.96 4.84 8.06
CA ILE A 19 -1.95 4.21 7.16
C ILE A 19 -1.31 3.07 6.38
N ALA A 20 -0.11 3.27 5.82
CA ALA A 20 0.61 2.21 5.10
C ALA A 20 0.89 1.00 6.00
N LEU A 21 1.24 1.23 7.27
CA LEU A 21 1.48 0.16 8.25
C LEU A 21 0.20 -0.57 8.64
N PHE A 22 -0.92 0.13 8.80
CA PHE A 22 -2.22 -0.50 9.04
C PHE A 22 -2.63 -1.40 7.87
N LEU A 23 -2.53 -0.89 6.64
CA LEU A 23 -2.84 -1.66 5.43
C LEU A 23 -1.88 -2.84 5.27
N GLY A 24 -0.58 -2.66 5.56
CA GLY A 24 0.40 -3.74 5.58
C GLY A 24 0.01 -4.87 6.55
N ARG A 25 -0.44 -4.54 7.77
CA ARG A 25 -0.96 -5.55 8.72
C ARG A 25 -2.24 -6.20 8.23
N ALA A 26 -3.15 -5.43 7.65
CA ALA A 26 -4.39 -5.94 7.08
C ALA A 26 -4.10 -6.97 5.97
N CYS A 27 -3.08 -6.74 5.15
CA CYS A 27 -2.60 -7.69 4.13
C CYS A 27 -2.05 -8.98 4.76
N ALA A 28 -1.20 -8.86 5.79
CA ALA A 28 -0.62 -10.01 6.48
C ALA A 28 -1.67 -10.95 7.10
N LEU A 29 -2.83 -10.41 7.50
CA LEU A 29 -3.96 -11.18 8.04
C LEU A 29 -4.80 -11.91 6.97
N LYS A 30 -4.62 -11.59 5.68
CA LYS A 30 -5.38 -12.15 4.54
C LYS A 30 -4.57 -13.09 3.65
N ASP A 31 -3.48 -13.63 4.18
CA ASP A 31 -2.51 -14.44 3.43
C ASP A 31 -1.94 -13.70 2.19
N SER A 32 -2.03 -12.36 2.16
CA SER A 32 -1.43 -11.51 1.12
C SER A 32 -0.05 -11.09 1.60
N PRO A 33 1.04 -11.70 1.10
CA PRO A 33 2.36 -11.51 1.67
C PRO A 33 2.84 -10.08 1.44
N VAL A 34 3.23 -9.42 2.53
CA VAL A 34 4.02 -8.18 2.46
C VAL A 34 5.47 -8.58 2.24
N LEU A 35 6.00 -8.28 1.05
CA LEU A 35 7.33 -8.74 0.61
C LEU A 35 8.47 -7.93 1.23
N GLY A 36 8.21 -6.65 1.51
CA GLY A 36 9.20 -5.76 2.09
C GLY A 36 8.76 -4.31 2.12
N ILE A 37 9.59 -3.51 2.79
CA ILE A 37 9.37 -2.07 2.99
C ILE A 37 10.61 -1.34 2.51
N TYR A 38 10.44 -0.28 1.74
CA TYR A 38 11.48 0.68 1.43
C TYR A 38 11.07 2.05 1.96
N ASP A 39 12.01 2.78 2.55
CA ASP A 39 11.85 4.19 2.88
C ASP A 39 13.21 4.88 2.67
N PRO A 40 13.26 6.12 2.16
CA PRO A 40 14.49 6.90 2.09
C PRO A 40 15.19 7.05 3.45
N ASP A 41 14.44 7.12 4.55
CA ASP A 41 14.96 7.00 5.89
C ASP A 41 15.08 5.53 6.31
N SER A 42 16.31 5.04 6.33
CA SER A 42 16.65 3.68 6.75
C SER A 42 16.16 3.33 8.16
N GLN A 43 16.07 4.28 9.08
CA GLN A 43 15.58 4.01 10.44
C GLN A 43 14.08 3.76 10.43
N SER A 44 13.33 4.59 9.69
CA SER A 44 11.89 4.40 9.48
C SER A 44 11.59 3.06 8.81
N SER A 45 12.30 2.72 7.73
CA SER A 45 12.17 1.42 7.04
C SER A 45 12.44 0.24 7.99
N LEU A 46 13.52 0.29 8.78
CA LEU A 46 13.86 -0.77 9.72
C LEU A 46 12.79 -0.95 10.81
N ARG A 47 12.32 0.15 11.40
CA ARG A 47 11.28 0.10 12.45
C ARG A 47 9.97 -0.44 11.90
N ALA A 48 9.56 0.01 10.71
CA ALA A 48 8.39 -0.50 10.01
C ALA A 48 8.51 -2.00 9.69
N ALA A 49 9.69 -2.44 9.26
CA ALA A 49 9.95 -3.83 8.93
C ALA A 49 9.84 -4.74 10.17
N LEU A 50 10.39 -4.31 11.30
CA LEU A 50 10.23 -4.98 12.59
C LEU A 50 8.76 -5.01 13.04
N TYR A 51 8.03 -3.92 12.84
CA TYR A 51 6.61 -3.82 13.17
C TYR A 51 5.74 -4.81 12.39
N LEU A 52 6.03 -5.02 11.09
CA LEU A 52 5.29 -5.95 10.23
C LEU A 52 5.88 -7.38 10.21
N GLY A 53 7.07 -7.59 10.77
CA GLY A 53 7.79 -8.86 10.67
C GLY A 53 8.27 -9.19 9.26
N VAL A 54 8.71 -8.19 8.49
CA VAL A 54 9.16 -8.32 7.09
C VAL A 54 10.56 -7.77 6.89
N SER A 55 11.07 -7.78 5.66
CA SER A 55 12.40 -7.24 5.33
C SER A 55 12.36 -5.74 5.02
N ALA A 56 13.27 -4.98 5.64
CA ALA A 56 13.61 -3.63 5.21
C ALA A 56 14.53 -3.70 3.97
N ARG A 57 14.18 -2.93 2.94
CA ARG A 57 14.93 -2.83 1.68
C ARG A 57 15.77 -1.56 1.73
N ALA A 58 17.07 -1.69 1.45
CA ALA A 58 18.02 -0.59 1.53
C ALA A 58 17.94 0.35 0.31
N THR A 59 17.45 -0.16 -0.82
CA THR A 59 17.38 0.59 -2.09
C THR A 59 16.09 0.28 -2.83
N THR A 60 15.63 1.21 -3.66
CA THR A 60 14.51 1.00 -4.60
C THR A 60 14.76 -0.20 -5.52
N GLU A 61 16.01 -0.43 -5.94
CA GLU A 61 16.36 -1.61 -6.75
C GLU A 61 16.09 -2.92 -6.01
N SER A 62 16.54 -3.03 -4.75
CA SER A 62 16.30 -4.23 -3.93
C SER A 62 14.81 -4.44 -3.61
N PHE A 63 14.05 -3.34 -3.53
CA PHE A 63 12.60 -3.35 -3.33
C PHE A 63 11.85 -3.89 -4.55
N LEU A 64 12.27 -3.50 -5.76
CA LEU A 64 11.62 -3.92 -7.00
C LEU A 64 11.93 -5.37 -7.40
N LYS A 65 13.06 -5.93 -6.92
CA LYS A 65 13.45 -7.33 -7.16
C LYS A 65 12.45 -8.37 -6.63
N ASP A 66 11.60 -7.99 -5.67
CA ASP A 66 10.59 -8.91 -5.14
C ASP A 66 9.35 -9.05 -6.04
N GLU A 67 9.28 -8.29 -7.14
CA GLU A 67 8.19 -8.28 -8.12
C GLU A 67 6.80 -8.14 -7.45
N PRO A 68 6.56 -7.04 -6.72
CA PRO A 68 5.25 -6.80 -6.14
C PRO A 68 4.18 -6.66 -7.23
N SER A 69 2.99 -7.18 -6.94
CA SER A 69 1.81 -6.96 -7.78
C SER A 69 1.05 -5.68 -7.38
N ILE A 70 1.22 -5.25 -6.13
CA ILE A 70 0.65 -4.03 -5.55
C ILE A 70 1.75 -3.33 -4.75
N VAL A 71 1.89 -2.02 -4.97
CA VAL A 71 2.74 -1.15 -4.15
C VAL A 71 1.83 -0.15 -3.45
N LEU A 72 1.85 -0.17 -2.11
CA LEU A 72 1.24 0.88 -1.30
C LEU A 72 2.30 1.95 -1.06
N SER A 73 2.13 3.12 -1.64
CA SER A 73 3.06 4.24 -1.49
C SER A 73 2.53 5.25 -0.51
N SER A 74 3.35 5.67 0.46
CA SER A 74 3.12 6.90 1.23
C SER A 74 4.04 8.04 0.81
N LEU A 75 5.01 7.77 -0.08
CA LEU A 75 5.83 8.81 -0.68
C LEU A 75 5.09 9.49 -1.84
N GLU A 76 5.21 10.81 -1.92
CA GLU A 76 4.62 11.61 -3.01
C GLU A 76 5.25 11.28 -4.37
N ASN A 77 6.55 11.01 -4.41
CA ASN A 77 7.27 10.73 -5.64
C ASN A 77 7.35 9.22 -5.92
N VAL A 78 6.45 8.75 -6.78
CA VAL A 78 6.39 7.36 -7.27
C VAL A 78 6.98 7.19 -8.68
N ALA A 79 7.62 8.21 -9.24
CA ALA A 79 8.08 8.19 -10.64
C ALA A 79 9.10 7.08 -10.93
N SER A 80 9.88 6.65 -9.93
CA SER A 80 10.84 5.56 -10.04
C SER A 80 10.22 4.15 -10.04
N LEU A 81 8.94 4.02 -9.71
CA LEU A 81 8.26 2.73 -9.70
C LEU A 81 7.88 2.30 -11.12
N PRO A 82 7.98 1.00 -11.43
CA PRO A 82 7.70 0.48 -12.78
C PRO A 82 6.19 0.49 -13.10
N PRO A 83 5.79 0.35 -14.38
CA PRO A 83 4.38 0.40 -14.81
C PRO A 83 3.57 -0.87 -14.52
N GLU A 84 4.21 -2.00 -14.20
CA GLU A 84 3.56 -3.29 -13.99
C GLU A 84 2.73 -3.40 -12.70
N PRO A 85 3.25 -3.08 -11.49
CA PRO A 85 2.47 -3.15 -10.26
C PRO A 85 1.32 -2.14 -10.27
N LEU A 86 0.20 -2.48 -9.63
CA LEU A 86 -0.74 -1.44 -9.23
C LEU A 86 -0.08 -0.58 -8.16
N ILE A 87 0.01 0.73 -8.40
CA ILE A 87 0.50 1.71 -7.42
C ILE A 87 -0.73 2.33 -6.76
N ILE A 88 -0.87 2.14 -5.46
CA ILE A 88 -1.86 2.82 -4.63
C ILE A 88 -1.12 3.86 -3.81
N CYS A 89 -1.23 5.12 -4.19
CA CYS A 89 -0.60 6.22 -3.48
C CYS A 89 -1.54 6.77 -2.41
N LEU A 90 -1.08 6.78 -1.17
CA LEU A 90 -1.84 7.13 0.04
C LEU A 90 -1.71 8.62 0.41
N SER A 91 -1.06 9.41 -0.44
CA SER A 91 -0.96 10.86 -0.30
C SER A 91 -2.01 11.56 -1.17
N GLU A 92 -2.20 12.87 -0.96
CA GLU A 92 -2.96 13.69 -1.91
C GLU A 92 -2.25 13.71 -3.27
N ALA A 93 -3.04 13.73 -4.36
CA ALA A 93 -2.49 13.83 -5.70
C ALA A 93 -1.85 15.22 -5.90
N PRO A 94 -0.57 15.30 -6.32
CA PRO A 94 0.03 16.57 -6.75
C PRO A 94 -0.53 17.04 -8.10
N GLY A 95 -1.51 16.36 -8.69
CA GLY A 95 -2.16 16.68 -9.96
C GLY A 95 -2.57 15.45 -10.77
N ASN A 96 -2.93 15.64 -12.05
CA ASN A 96 -3.24 14.57 -13.00
C ASN A 96 -1.96 13.84 -13.43
N SER A 97 -1.57 12.79 -12.71
CA SER A 97 -0.61 11.82 -13.21
C SER A 97 -1.35 10.79 -14.09
N GLU A 98 -1.10 10.80 -15.40
CA GLU A 98 -1.75 9.92 -16.39
C GLU A 98 -1.25 8.47 -16.38
N ARG A 99 -0.64 8.01 -15.28
CA ARG A 99 -0.10 6.65 -15.21
C ARG A 99 -1.24 5.63 -15.21
N PRO A 100 -1.24 4.64 -16.13
CA PRO A 100 -2.34 3.68 -16.25
C PRO A 100 -2.44 2.75 -15.03
N ASN A 101 -1.36 2.61 -14.26
CA ASN A 101 -1.26 1.73 -13.10
C ASN A 101 -1.35 2.49 -11.76
N LEU A 102 -1.68 3.78 -11.76
CA LEU A 102 -1.70 4.61 -10.56
C LEU A 102 -3.14 4.90 -10.11
N CYS A 103 -3.40 4.58 -8.85
CA CYS A 103 -4.58 5.01 -8.10
C CYS A 103 -4.11 5.83 -6.91
N TRP A 104 -4.75 6.97 -6.71
CA TRP A 104 -4.62 7.74 -5.49
C TRP A 104 -5.74 7.33 -4.54
N ALA A 105 -5.40 7.07 -3.29
CA ALA A 105 -6.31 6.64 -2.25
C ALA A 105 -6.16 7.59 -1.05
N VAL A 106 -6.93 8.67 -1.05
CA VAL A 106 -6.87 9.70 -0.02
C VAL A 106 -7.70 9.27 1.16
N CYS A 107 -7.05 9.08 2.31
CA CYS A 107 -7.72 8.74 3.56
C CYS A 107 -8.31 9.98 4.22
N ASP A 108 -9.41 9.82 4.92
CA ASP A 108 -10.00 10.83 5.83
C ASP A 108 -9.12 11.17 7.05
N ARG A 109 -8.05 10.40 7.28
CA ARG A 109 -7.06 10.63 8.34
C ARG A 109 -5.70 10.99 7.73
N SER A 110 -4.95 11.85 8.40
CA SER A 110 -3.62 12.32 7.98
C SER A 110 -2.53 12.03 9.02
N GLU A 111 -2.69 10.97 9.80
CA GLU A 111 -1.71 10.65 10.86
C GLU A 111 -0.43 10.05 10.27
N ASP A 112 0.66 10.83 10.27
CA ASP A 112 1.96 10.38 9.77
C ASP A 112 2.83 9.67 10.82
N ALA A 113 2.51 9.84 12.11
CA ALA A 113 3.33 9.26 13.18
C ALA A 113 3.16 7.73 13.25
N MET A 114 4.26 7.01 13.12
CA MET A 114 4.29 5.56 13.31
C MET A 114 3.81 5.21 14.74
N PRO A 115 2.91 4.22 14.89
CA PRO A 115 2.37 3.87 16.20
C PRO A 115 3.49 3.38 17.13
N GLU A 116 3.53 3.93 18.35
CA GLU A 116 4.50 3.54 19.38
C GLU A 116 4.24 2.15 19.97
N GLN A 117 2.99 1.68 19.86
CA GLN A 117 2.54 0.39 20.38
C GLN A 117 1.92 -0.45 19.27
N ILE A 118 2.19 -1.75 19.29
CA ILE A 118 1.51 -2.72 18.43
C ILE A 118 0.14 -3.00 19.05
N SER A 119 -0.92 -2.44 18.45
CA SER A 119 -2.30 -2.70 18.86
C SER A 119 -3.00 -3.60 17.84
N SER A 120 -3.90 -4.49 18.27
CA SER A 120 -4.80 -5.21 17.34
C SER A 120 -5.98 -4.37 16.87
N GLU A 121 -6.12 -3.14 17.36
CA GLU A 121 -7.18 -2.23 16.93
C GLU A 121 -6.98 -1.82 15.46
N SER A 122 -8.02 -2.07 14.67
CA SER A 122 -8.14 -1.57 13.30
C SER A 122 -9.04 -0.34 13.32
N PRO A 123 -8.49 0.88 13.16
CA PRO A 123 -9.34 2.06 13.06
C PRO A 123 -10.23 1.96 11.82
N PRO A 124 -11.46 2.50 11.85
CA PRO A 124 -12.23 2.68 10.63
C PRO A 124 -11.51 3.69 9.75
N LEU A 125 -11.29 3.32 8.48
CA LEU A 125 -10.61 4.13 7.48
C LEU A 125 -11.55 4.35 6.29
N ALA A 126 -11.72 5.59 5.87
CA ALA A 126 -12.46 5.92 4.66
C ALA A 126 -11.50 6.48 3.60
N PHE A 127 -11.49 5.85 2.43
CA PHE A 127 -10.66 6.26 1.30
C PHE A 127 -11.50 6.78 0.15
N ARG A 128 -11.08 7.91 -0.42
CA ARG A 128 -11.55 8.42 -1.71
C ARG A 128 -10.54 8.07 -2.79
N LEU A 129 -11.00 7.33 -3.80
CA LEU A 129 -10.16 6.80 -4.86
C LEU A 129 -10.28 7.65 -6.13
N HIS A 130 -9.14 8.02 -6.70
CA HIS A 130 -9.08 8.74 -7.98
C HIS A 130 -7.86 8.31 -8.81
N GLY A 131 -7.83 8.72 -10.08
CA GLY A 131 -6.78 8.38 -11.04
C GLY A 131 -7.31 7.60 -12.24
N ASN A 132 -6.52 6.66 -12.76
CA ASN A 132 -6.93 5.87 -13.92
C ASN A 132 -8.11 4.94 -13.56
N PRO A 133 -9.19 4.85 -14.38
CA PRO A 133 -10.37 4.05 -14.05
C PRO A 133 -10.08 2.57 -13.77
N GLU A 134 -9.13 1.97 -14.50
CA GLU A 134 -8.77 0.56 -14.29
C GLU A 134 -7.93 0.39 -13.03
N ALA A 135 -7.02 1.34 -12.73
CA ALA A 135 -6.28 1.33 -11.47
C ALA A 135 -7.20 1.51 -10.26
N VAL A 136 -8.17 2.44 -10.34
CA VAL A 136 -9.19 2.67 -9.31
C VAL A 136 -10.03 1.41 -9.08
N ARG A 137 -10.51 0.77 -10.15
CA ARG A 137 -11.27 -0.49 -10.06
C ARG A 137 -10.46 -1.60 -9.38
N ARG A 138 -9.19 -1.75 -9.73
CA ARG A 138 -8.28 -2.74 -9.11
C ARG A 138 -7.99 -2.41 -7.65
N ALA A 139 -7.78 -1.14 -7.31
CA ALA A 139 -7.54 -0.68 -5.94
C ALA A 139 -8.78 -0.90 -5.06
N ARG A 140 -9.97 -0.55 -5.53
CA ARG A 140 -11.25 -0.82 -4.85
C ARG A 140 -11.37 -2.31 -4.54
N SER A 141 -11.18 -3.18 -5.54
CA SER A 141 -11.26 -4.63 -5.35
C SER A 141 -10.23 -5.15 -4.35
N PHE A 142 -9.04 -4.54 -4.28
CA PHE A 142 -8.04 -4.86 -3.27
C PHE A 142 -8.48 -4.44 -1.86
N PHE A 143 -8.95 -3.21 -1.66
CA PHE A 143 -9.43 -2.74 -0.36
C PHE A 143 -10.62 -3.55 0.16
N GLU A 144 -11.56 -3.93 -0.69
CA GLU A 144 -12.72 -4.78 -0.34
C GLU A 144 -12.32 -6.19 0.16
N GLN A 145 -11.10 -6.65 -0.17
CA GLN A 145 -10.59 -7.94 0.30
C GLN A 145 -9.91 -7.87 1.67
N LEU A 146 -9.46 -6.68 2.08
CA LEU A 146 -8.75 -6.47 3.34
C LEU A 146 -9.70 -6.60 4.55
N PRO A 147 -9.21 -7.08 5.71
CA PRO A 147 -9.99 -7.13 6.94
C PRO A 147 -10.09 -5.74 7.57
N GLY A 148 -11.20 -5.48 8.26
CA GLY A 148 -11.46 -4.24 9.00
C GLY A 148 -12.56 -3.39 8.38
N ASP A 149 -12.93 -2.31 9.08
CA ASP A 149 -13.88 -1.30 8.58
C ASP A 149 -13.17 -0.33 7.61
N ILE A 150 -12.84 -0.82 6.42
CA ILE A 150 -12.30 0.00 5.33
C ILE A 150 -13.44 0.34 4.37
N GLN A 151 -13.75 1.62 4.25
CA GLN A 151 -14.75 2.15 3.33
C GLN A 151 -14.04 2.79 2.13
N VAL A 152 -14.56 2.55 0.93
CA VAL A 152 -14.02 3.10 -0.31
C VAL A 152 -15.13 3.76 -1.12
N SER A 153 -14.88 5.00 -1.56
CA SER A 153 -15.72 5.73 -2.51
C SER A 153 -14.89 6.23 -3.68
N GLU A 154 -15.53 6.42 -4.83
CA GLU A 154 -14.94 7.09 -6.00
C GLU A 154 -15.31 8.58 -5.94
N ASP A 155 -14.38 9.45 -6.33
CA ASP A 155 -14.65 10.87 -6.59
C ASP A 155 -15.30 11.08 -7.98
#